data_AF-A0A8H4VFA9-F1
#
_entry.id   AF-A0A8H4VFA9-F1
#
_cell.length_a   1.000
_cell.length_b   1.000
_cell.length_c   1.000
_cell.angle_alpha   90.00
_cell.angle_beta   90.00
_cell.angle_gamma   90.00
#
_symmetry.space_group_name_H-M   'P 1'
#
loop_
_entity.id
_entity.type
_entity.pdbx_description
1 polymer ?
#
loop_
_entity_poly.entity_id
_entity_poly.type
_entity_poly.pdbx_seq_one_letter_code
_entity_poly.pdbx_strand_id
1 'polypeptide(L)'
;MAATSFGLASHTTSSWLYDCAHVTWTTGLPRPYQMEAFTSHRVSSDPFVVGKKMDWGAYLINILPRDLLYGNKSSNMGQAGRNSIRDSINNESRGDEQRKELRQLVDWIAAQQTAHQRLCWPKHETREILHSYRSTLDGLQNLFVSEVSLRHDSAAKFVRRCPKPVDPSKAYCIDKTSPYYHDITRTIVKFEKKKPGATNTYSSLRIFQHPFLHALAAASRDDYRHCSRNDCARELLYGRSMVPDSFSHFWATVVQAFANQIALCLVFSNTTRMDTDHVYVDGSGRSETISKRRFQSGMSGWL
;
A
#
# COMPACT_ATOMS: atom_id res chain seq x y z
N MET A 1 -27.25 -17.93 19.51
CA MET A 1 -25.98 -17.47 18.90
C MET A 1 -24.92 -17.48 19.98
N ALA A 2 -23.97 -18.42 19.92
CA ALA A 2 -22.89 -18.52 20.88
C ALA A 2 -21.83 -17.45 20.58
N ALA A 3 -21.56 -16.59 21.55
CA ALA A 3 -20.48 -15.61 21.46
C ALA A 3 -19.14 -16.35 21.60
N THR A 4 -18.45 -16.57 20.49
CA THR A 4 -17.05 -17.01 20.50
C THR A 4 -16.20 -15.91 21.15
N SER A 5 -15.79 -16.18 22.39
CA SER A 5 -14.85 -15.35 23.15
C SER A 5 -13.48 -15.38 22.47
N PHE A 6 -13.11 -14.27 21.82
CA PHE A 6 -11.75 -14.08 21.35
C PHE A 6 -10.86 -13.78 22.55
N GLY A 7 -9.98 -14.72 22.90
CA GLY A 7 -8.97 -14.55 23.95
C GLY A 7 -8.15 -13.28 23.72
N LEU A 8 -8.02 -12.46 24.77
CA LEU A 8 -7.27 -11.21 24.80
C LEU A 8 -5.75 -11.49 24.76
N ALA A 9 -5.23 -11.84 23.58
CA ALA A 9 -3.80 -11.80 23.31
C ALA A 9 -3.35 -10.35 23.09
N SER A 10 -2.12 -10.04 23.52
CA SER A 10 -1.47 -8.72 23.53
C SER A 10 -1.98 -7.71 22.48
N HIS A 11 -2.35 -6.50 22.93
CA HIS A 11 -2.87 -5.41 22.11
C HIS A 11 -1.85 -4.76 21.16
N THR A 12 -0.60 -5.24 21.17
CA THR A 12 0.51 -4.68 20.40
C THR A 12 0.62 -5.33 19.02
N THR A 13 0.91 -4.50 18.01
CA THR A 13 1.33 -4.91 16.67
C THR A 13 2.45 -5.93 16.81
N SER A 14 2.47 -6.89 15.90
CA SER A 14 3.54 -7.86 15.78
C SER A 14 4.82 -7.16 15.29
N SER A 15 5.49 -6.40 16.16
CA SER A 15 6.64 -5.56 15.83
C SER A 15 7.81 -6.34 15.24
N TRP A 16 7.94 -7.62 15.58
CA TRP A 16 8.89 -8.57 14.98
C TRP A 16 8.71 -8.81 13.46
N LEU A 17 7.59 -8.38 12.87
CA LEU A 17 7.31 -8.44 11.42
C LEU A 17 7.88 -7.22 10.67
N TYR A 18 8.58 -6.32 11.36
CA TYR A 18 9.12 -5.09 10.81
C TYR A 18 10.61 -4.96 11.12
N ASP A 19 11.39 -4.51 10.15
CA ASP A 19 12.76 -4.05 10.35
C ASP A 19 12.77 -2.53 10.51
N CYS A 20 13.73 -2.01 11.27
CA CYS A 20 13.92 -0.58 11.43
C CYS A 20 15.42 -0.26 11.35
N ALA A 21 15.80 0.73 10.55
CA ALA A 21 17.19 1.18 10.46
C ALA A 21 17.28 2.69 10.26
N HIS A 22 18.43 3.25 10.64
CA HIS A 22 18.74 4.63 10.28
C HIS A 22 19.05 4.70 8.78
N VAL A 23 18.65 5.81 8.17
CA VAL A 23 19.06 6.16 6.81
C VAL A 23 20.58 6.36 6.84
N THR A 24 21.31 5.52 6.12
CA THR A 24 22.76 5.68 5.95
C THR A 24 22.98 6.27 4.57
N TRP A 25 23.36 7.55 4.54
CA TRP A 25 23.69 8.19 3.27
C TRP A 25 25.00 7.61 2.77
N THR A 26 25.01 7.09 1.54
CA THR A 26 26.26 6.71 0.91
C THR A 26 27.12 7.96 0.77
N THR A 27 28.32 7.94 1.33
CA THR A 27 29.27 9.07 1.27
C THR A 27 29.50 9.47 -0.18
N GLY A 28 29.42 10.78 -0.47
CA GLY A 28 29.60 11.33 -1.82
C GLY A 28 28.33 11.49 -2.66
N LEU A 29 27.16 11.03 -2.18
CA LEU A 29 25.89 11.32 -2.85
C LEU A 29 25.51 12.81 -2.71
N PRO A 30 25.18 13.51 -3.81
CA PRO A 30 24.77 14.91 -3.75
C PRO A 30 23.49 15.04 -2.93
N ARG A 31 23.41 16.11 -2.13
CA ARG A 31 22.21 16.40 -1.33
C ARG A 31 21.06 16.84 -2.24
N PRO A 32 19.80 16.76 -1.79
CA PRO A 32 18.64 17.09 -2.62
C PRO A 32 18.72 18.48 -3.29
N TYR A 33 19.18 19.49 -2.56
CA TYR A 33 19.37 20.85 -3.08
C TYR A 33 20.51 20.98 -4.10
N GLN A 34 21.41 20.00 -4.20
CA GLN A 34 22.51 19.96 -5.16
C GLN A 34 22.12 19.21 -6.45
N MET A 35 20.98 18.50 -6.46
CA MET A 35 20.57 17.64 -7.57
C MET A 35 20.27 18.41 -8.86
N GLU A 36 19.89 19.69 -8.76
CA GLU A 36 19.60 20.54 -9.94
C GLU A 36 20.84 20.75 -10.81
N ALA A 37 22.03 20.73 -10.22
CA ALA A 37 23.31 20.84 -10.92
C ALA A 37 23.69 19.57 -11.74
N PHE A 38 23.00 18.44 -11.54
CA PHE A 38 23.33 17.14 -12.17
C PHE A 38 22.46 16.78 -13.39
N THR A 39 21.93 17.77 -14.12
CA THR A 39 21.05 17.54 -15.29
C THR A 39 21.72 17.92 -16.62
N SER A 40 22.03 16.96 -17.51
CA SER A 40 22.25 17.18 -18.96
C SER A 40 22.23 15.85 -19.76
N HIS A 41 22.55 15.76 -21.06
CA HIS A 41 21.93 14.81 -22.01
C HIS A 41 22.73 13.55 -22.48
N ARG A 42 23.34 12.70 -21.64
CA ARG A 42 23.86 11.37 -22.09
C ARG A 42 23.64 10.25 -21.06
N VAL A 43 23.80 8.96 -21.42
CA VAL A 43 23.58 7.77 -20.55
C VAL A 43 24.93 7.22 -20.07
N SER A 44 25.10 6.89 -18.78
CA SER A 44 26.33 6.35 -18.14
C SER A 44 26.03 5.17 -17.22
N SER A 45 27.06 4.40 -16.89
CA SER A 45 27.08 3.45 -15.77
C SER A 45 27.16 4.12 -14.39
N ASP A 46 27.71 5.34 -14.32
CA ASP A 46 27.77 6.16 -13.11
C ASP A 46 26.60 7.16 -13.05
N PRO A 47 25.72 7.09 -12.02
CA PRO A 47 24.54 7.93 -11.90
C PRO A 47 24.83 9.42 -11.59
N PHE A 48 26.09 9.81 -11.34
CA PHE A 48 26.48 11.18 -10.93
C PHE A 48 27.34 11.94 -11.95
N VAL A 49 27.42 11.46 -13.19
CA VAL A 49 28.20 12.13 -14.23
C VAL A 49 27.53 13.44 -14.66
N VAL A 50 28.22 14.56 -14.42
CA VAL A 50 27.86 15.90 -14.92
C VAL A 50 27.67 15.83 -16.45
N GLY A 51 26.53 16.31 -16.96
CA GLY A 51 26.22 16.17 -18.39
C GLY A 51 25.23 15.05 -18.75
N LYS A 52 24.63 14.35 -17.76
CA LYS A 52 23.78 13.16 -17.97
C LYS A 52 22.42 13.22 -17.25
N LYS A 53 21.42 12.51 -17.79
CA LYS A 53 20.06 12.52 -17.22
C LYS A 53 20.17 11.77 -15.90
N MET A 54 19.75 12.42 -14.82
CA MET A 54 19.85 11.84 -13.48
C MET A 54 19.12 10.49 -13.41
N ASP A 55 19.84 9.47 -12.96
CA ASP A 55 19.27 8.15 -12.66
C ASP A 55 18.61 8.19 -11.27
N TRP A 56 17.38 8.70 -11.28
CA TRP A 56 16.55 8.86 -10.10
C TRP A 56 16.30 7.54 -9.36
N GLY A 57 16.14 6.44 -10.10
CA GLY A 57 15.98 5.11 -9.53
C GLY A 57 17.21 4.66 -8.75
N ALA A 58 18.40 4.79 -9.34
CA ALA A 58 19.66 4.47 -8.68
C ALA A 58 19.90 5.38 -7.47
N TYR A 59 19.63 6.68 -7.61
CA TYR A 59 19.77 7.62 -6.50
C TYR A 59 18.88 7.23 -5.31
N LEU A 60 17.58 7.01 -5.54
CA LEU A 60 16.66 6.63 -4.48
C LEU A 60 17.08 5.31 -3.81
N ILE A 61 17.43 4.30 -4.59
CA ILE A 61 17.91 3.01 -4.09
C ILE A 61 19.14 3.15 -3.17
N ASN A 62 20.05 4.08 -3.47
CA ASN A 62 21.27 4.29 -2.68
C ASN A 62 21.08 5.11 -1.38
N ILE A 63 19.93 5.78 -1.22
CA ILE A 63 19.58 6.47 0.05
C ILE A 63 18.61 5.65 0.90
N LEU A 64 18.04 4.57 0.36
CA LEU A 64 17.19 3.65 1.12
C LEU A 64 18.02 2.80 2.09
N PRO A 65 17.45 2.37 3.23
CA PRO A 65 18.13 1.44 4.12
C PRO A 65 18.59 0.19 3.38
N ARG A 66 19.87 -0.19 3.54
CA ARG A 66 20.46 -1.33 2.81
C ARG A 66 19.67 -2.61 3.03
N ASP A 67 19.26 -2.88 4.27
CA ASP A 67 18.56 -4.11 4.61
C ASP A 67 17.17 -4.22 3.96
N LEU A 68 16.55 -3.10 3.55
CA LEU A 68 15.29 -3.12 2.78
C LEU A 68 15.47 -3.79 1.41
N LEU A 69 16.62 -3.58 0.77
CA LEU A 69 16.87 -3.99 -0.62
C LEU A 69 17.73 -5.24 -0.73
N TYR A 70 18.59 -5.46 0.26
CA TYR A 70 19.56 -6.54 0.28
C TYR A 70 19.18 -7.65 1.26
N GLY A 71 18.43 -7.34 2.32
CA GLY A 71 17.69 -8.24 3.19
C GLY A 71 18.36 -9.52 3.66
N ASN A 72 17.57 -10.35 4.33
CA ASN A 72 17.82 -11.78 4.53
C ASN A 72 17.13 -12.58 3.39
N LYS A 73 17.43 -13.88 3.22
CA LYS A 73 16.97 -14.68 2.06
C LYS A 73 15.46 -14.58 1.76
N SER A 74 14.62 -14.34 2.77
CA SER A 74 13.16 -14.23 2.65
C SER A 74 12.64 -12.86 2.22
N SER A 75 13.44 -11.79 2.37
CA SER A 75 13.06 -10.40 2.04
C SER A 75 13.95 -9.75 0.97
N ASN A 76 15.04 -10.43 0.59
CA ASN A 76 15.96 -9.95 -0.43
C ASN A 76 15.25 -9.87 -1.80
N MET A 77 15.18 -8.66 -2.36
CA MET A 77 14.58 -8.44 -3.69
C MET A 77 15.41 -9.03 -4.84
N GLY A 78 16.65 -9.43 -4.58
CA GLY A 78 17.61 -9.89 -5.58
C GLY A 78 18.04 -8.79 -6.54
N GLN A 79 19.00 -9.10 -7.42
CA GLN A 79 19.46 -8.11 -8.41
C GLN A 79 18.35 -7.73 -9.39
N ALA A 80 17.56 -8.71 -9.84
CA ALA A 80 16.46 -8.49 -10.78
C ALA A 80 15.36 -7.59 -10.18
N GLY A 81 14.97 -7.80 -8.91
CA GLY A 81 13.99 -6.94 -8.24
C GLY A 81 14.49 -5.52 -8.05
N ARG A 82 15.76 -5.33 -7.64
CA ARG A 82 16.37 -3.99 -7.53
C ARG A 82 16.44 -3.28 -8.88
N ASN A 83 16.84 -3.97 -9.95
CA ASN A 83 16.85 -3.40 -11.30
C ASN A 83 15.44 -3.02 -11.74
N SER A 84 14.44 -3.88 -11.49
CA SER A 84 13.04 -3.55 -11.79
C SER A 84 12.56 -2.30 -11.05
N ILE A 85 12.90 -2.12 -9.78
CA ILE A 85 12.54 -0.91 -9.02
C ILE A 85 13.24 0.32 -9.62
N ARG A 86 14.55 0.23 -9.91
CA ARG A 86 15.31 1.31 -10.54
C ARG A 86 14.67 1.75 -11.85
N ASP A 87 14.38 0.79 -12.73
CA ASP A 87 13.84 1.04 -14.05
C ASP A 87 12.43 1.63 -13.98
N SER A 88 11.58 1.11 -13.07
CA SER A 88 10.25 1.68 -12.83
C SER A 88 10.31 3.13 -12.35
N ILE A 89 11.15 3.46 -11.37
CA ILE A 89 11.30 4.83 -10.88
C ILE A 89 11.81 5.76 -11.99
N ASN A 90 12.78 5.31 -12.79
CA ASN A 90 13.32 6.08 -13.91
C ASN A 90 12.29 6.31 -15.02
N ASN A 91 11.38 5.35 -15.22
CA ASN A 91 10.30 5.49 -16.18
C ASN A 91 9.19 6.43 -15.64
N GLU A 92 8.80 6.24 -14.38
CA GLU A 92 7.76 7.03 -13.69
C GLU A 92 8.18 8.50 -13.55
N SER A 93 9.45 8.79 -13.23
CA SER A 93 9.98 10.15 -13.03
C SER A 93 10.23 10.96 -14.30
N ARG A 94 9.80 10.45 -15.46
CA ARG A 94 9.84 11.20 -16.74
C ARG A 94 8.82 12.34 -16.76
N GLY A 95 7.66 12.15 -16.13
CA GLY A 95 6.64 13.17 -15.96
C GLY A 95 6.99 14.16 -14.84
N ASP A 96 6.60 15.43 -15.01
CA ASP A 96 6.94 16.49 -14.06
C ASP A 96 6.27 16.29 -12.69
N GLU A 97 5.01 15.84 -12.67
CA GLU A 97 4.29 15.54 -11.42
C GLU A 97 4.93 14.39 -10.64
N GLN A 98 5.20 13.25 -11.30
CA GLN A 98 5.88 12.13 -10.65
C GLN A 98 7.29 12.49 -10.20
N ARG A 99 7.99 13.34 -10.96
CA ARG A 99 9.32 13.85 -10.55
C ARG A 99 9.21 14.72 -9.29
N LYS A 100 8.19 15.55 -9.18
CA LYS A 100 7.91 16.34 -7.98
C LYS A 100 7.61 15.45 -6.78
N GLU A 101 6.80 14.41 -6.95
CA GLU A 101 6.52 13.44 -5.89
C GLU A 101 7.76 12.68 -5.45
N LEU A 102 8.61 12.29 -6.40
CA LEU A 102 9.88 11.65 -6.12
C LEU A 102 10.80 12.55 -5.30
N ARG A 103 10.92 13.84 -5.67
CA ARG A 103 11.69 14.82 -4.89
C ARG A 103 11.16 14.94 -3.47
N GLN A 104 9.84 15.02 -3.29
CA GLN A 104 9.22 15.04 -1.96
C GLN A 104 9.53 13.79 -1.14
N LEU A 105 9.59 12.61 -1.76
CA LEU A 105 10.00 11.38 -1.08
C LEU A 105 11.47 11.44 -0.66
N VAL A 106 12.36 11.88 -1.56
CA VAL A 106 13.80 12.06 -1.28
C VAL A 106 14.02 13.05 -0.14
N ASP A 107 13.37 14.21 -0.18
CA ASP A 107 13.46 15.24 0.86
C ASP A 107 12.97 14.72 2.21
N TRP A 108 11.88 13.95 2.20
CA TRP A 108 11.38 13.31 3.40
C TRP A 108 12.39 12.30 3.97
N ILE A 109 12.98 11.42 3.14
CA ILE A 109 14.03 10.47 3.59
C ILE A 109 15.23 11.22 4.18
N ALA A 110 15.69 12.29 3.54
CA ALA A 110 16.79 13.11 4.02
C ALA A 110 16.47 13.80 5.36
N ALA A 111 15.22 14.24 5.55
CA ALA A 111 14.77 14.81 6.81
C ALA A 111 14.77 13.77 7.94
N GLN A 112 14.37 12.52 7.66
CA GLN A 112 14.43 11.42 8.63
C GLN A 112 15.88 11.15 9.07
N GLN A 113 16.82 11.17 8.13
CA GLN A 113 18.24 11.05 8.44
C GLN A 113 18.72 12.18 9.35
N THR A 114 18.42 13.43 8.99
CA THR A 114 18.87 14.63 9.73
C THR A 114 18.33 14.63 11.16
N ALA A 115 17.10 14.13 11.34
CA ALA A 115 16.48 13.97 12.65
C ALA A 115 16.96 12.71 13.42
N HIS A 116 17.93 11.95 12.88
CA HIS A 116 18.36 10.65 13.41
C HIS A 116 17.20 9.67 13.67
N GLN A 117 16.12 9.78 12.89
CA GLN A 117 14.98 8.89 12.98
C GLN A 117 15.23 7.59 12.22
N ARG A 118 14.69 6.49 12.73
CA ARG A 118 14.73 5.20 12.06
C ARG A 118 13.56 5.12 11.09
N LEU A 119 13.83 4.60 9.89
CA LEU A 119 12.79 4.15 8.98
C LEU A 119 12.45 2.70 9.33
N CYS A 120 11.16 2.40 9.45
CA CYS A 120 10.68 1.04 9.66
C CYS A 120 9.91 0.55 8.42
N TRP A 121 10.03 -0.73 8.08
CA TRP A 121 9.35 -1.34 6.95
C TRP A 121 9.01 -2.82 7.22
N PRO A 122 8.03 -3.39 6.49
CA PRO A 122 7.63 -4.81 6.60
C PRO A 122 8.78 -5.76 6.20
N LYS A 123 9.07 -6.79 7.01
CA LYS A 123 10.04 -7.86 6.69
C LYS A 123 9.51 -8.85 5.67
N HIS A 124 8.20 -9.08 5.69
CA HIS A 124 7.51 -10.02 4.83
C HIS A 124 6.64 -9.23 3.85
N GLU A 125 6.34 -9.85 2.71
CA GLU A 125 5.43 -9.30 1.71
C GLU A 125 5.82 -7.89 1.19
N THR A 126 7.08 -7.46 1.38
CA THR A 126 7.56 -6.12 1.01
C THR A 126 7.32 -5.82 -0.46
N ARG A 127 7.53 -6.82 -1.33
CA ARG A 127 7.36 -6.70 -2.77
C ARG A 127 5.88 -6.60 -3.16
N GLU A 128 5.04 -7.42 -2.55
CA GLU A 128 3.59 -7.43 -2.71
C GLU A 128 3.00 -6.07 -2.29
N ILE A 129 3.51 -5.50 -1.20
CA ILE A 129 3.16 -4.16 -0.73
C ILE A 129 3.59 -3.10 -1.75
N LEU A 130 4.81 -3.13 -2.26
CA LEU A 130 5.26 -2.19 -3.29
C LEU A 130 4.38 -2.26 -4.54
N HIS A 131 4.01 -3.48 -4.96
CA HIS A 131 3.14 -3.71 -6.10
C HIS A 131 1.65 -3.57 -5.78
N SER A 132 1.25 -3.18 -4.57
CA SER A 132 -0.16 -2.97 -4.22
C SER A 132 -0.71 -1.63 -4.70
N TYR A 133 0.14 -0.75 -5.21
CA TYR A 133 -0.22 0.61 -5.61
C TYR A 133 -0.07 0.80 -7.12
N ARG A 134 -0.53 1.96 -7.61
CA ARG A 134 -0.58 2.27 -9.05
C ARG A 134 0.81 2.39 -9.67
N SER A 135 1.78 2.86 -8.90
CA SER A 135 3.17 3.04 -9.32
C SER A 135 4.14 2.52 -8.26
N THR A 136 5.37 2.25 -8.66
CA THR A 136 6.45 1.84 -7.76
C THR A 136 6.76 2.96 -6.76
N LEU A 137 6.73 4.21 -7.22
CA LEU A 137 6.88 5.38 -6.37
C LEU A 137 5.76 5.47 -5.32
N ASP A 138 4.50 5.23 -5.67
CA ASP A 138 3.40 5.19 -4.70
C ASP A 138 3.61 4.08 -3.67
N GLY A 139 4.08 2.92 -4.12
CA GLY A 139 4.44 1.81 -3.24
C GLY A 139 5.51 2.19 -2.22
N LEU A 140 6.60 2.83 -2.67
CA LEU A 140 7.67 3.30 -1.77
C LEU A 140 7.16 4.37 -0.80
N GLN A 141 6.32 5.28 -1.26
CA GLN A 141 5.69 6.30 -0.42
C GLN A 141 4.83 5.69 0.70
N ASN A 142 4.26 4.51 0.47
CA ASN A 142 3.41 3.77 1.39
C ASN A 142 4.11 2.63 2.13
N LEU A 143 5.39 2.39 1.85
CA LEU A 143 6.09 1.25 2.44
C LEU A 143 6.41 1.47 3.93
N PHE A 144 6.74 2.70 4.30
CA PHE A 144 7.30 3.01 5.61
C PHE A 144 6.25 3.16 6.71
N VAL A 145 6.55 2.64 7.89
CA VAL A 145 5.68 2.64 9.06
C VAL A 145 6.25 3.46 10.20
N SER A 146 5.36 3.97 11.06
CA SER A 146 5.73 4.70 12.27
C SER A 146 6.23 3.73 13.34
N GLU A 147 7.45 3.93 13.84
CA GLU A 147 8.00 3.12 14.94
C GLU A 147 7.11 3.16 16.19
N VAL A 148 6.48 4.31 16.47
CA VAL A 148 5.55 4.47 17.59
C VAL A 148 4.34 3.56 17.44
N SER A 149 3.80 3.42 16.21
CA SER A 149 2.64 2.55 15.95
C SER A 149 2.96 1.07 16.19
N LEU A 150 4.20 0.63 15.91
CA LEU A 150 4.63 -0.74 16.16
C LEU A 150 4.58 -1.13 17.63
N ARG A 151 4.65 -0.15 18.55
CA ARG A 151 4.63 -0.40 20.00
C ARG A 151 3.24 -0.31 20.62
N HIS A 152 2.34 0.48 20.03
CA HIS A 152 1.10 0.91 20.70
C HIS A 152 -0.19 0.62 19.93
N ASP A 153 -0.10 0.29 18.65
CA ASP A 153 -1.28 0.02 17.82
C ASP A 153 -1.47 -1.47 17.55
N SER A 154 -2.64 -1.84 17.01
CA SER A 154 -3.00 -3.23 16.70
C SER A 154 -2.45 -3.71 15.34
N ALA A 155 -2.07 -2.75 14.49
CA ALA A 155 -1.36 -2.96 13.24
C ALA A 155 -0.52 -1.70 12.97
N ALA A 156 0.52 -1.85 12.14
CA ALA A 156 1.41 -0.74 11.80
C ALA A 156 0.68 0.34 10.99
N LYS A 157 0.97 1.60 11.32
CA LYS A 157 0.46 2.78 10.62
C LYS A 157 1.53 3.37 9.72
N PHE A 158 1.10 4.00 8.62
CA PHE A 158 2.01 4.77 7.78
C PHE A 158 2.74 5.83 8.61
N VAL A 159 4.03 6.02 8.34
CA VAL A 159 4.77 7.15 8.91
C VAL A 159 4.40 8.47 8.23
N ARG A 160 3.99 8.41 6.96
CA ARG A 160 3.55 9.57 6.18
C ARG A 160 2.04 9.79 6.35
N ARG A 161 1.63 11.05 6.48
CA ARG A 161 0.23 11.43 6.78
C ARG A 161 -0.75 11.24 5.61
N CYS A 162 -0.23 11.25 4.38
CA CYS A 162 -1.03 11.19 3.16
C CYS A 162 -0.67 9.94 2.35
N PRO A 163 -1.16 8.75 2.74
CA PRO A 163 -0.88 7.54 1.99
C PRO A 163 -1.53 7.58 0.61
N LYS A 164 -0.85 7.00 -0.36
CA LYS A 164 -1.32 6.89 -1.74
C LYS A 164 -2.42 5.84 -1.87
N PRO A 165 -3.45 6.05 -2.70
CA PRO A 165 -4.55 5.10 -2.81
C PRO A 165 -4.07 3.77 -3.40
N VAL A 166 -4.70 2.68 -2.97
CA VAL A 166 -4.52 1.36 -3.57
C VAL A 166 -4.91 1.36 -5.06
N ASP A 167 -4.31 0.47 -5.85
CA ASP A 167 -4.63 0.26 -7.26
C ASP A 167 -5.97 -0.51 -7.44
N PRO A 168 -7.02 0.14 -7.99
CA PRO A 168 -8.32 -0.51 -8.16
C PRO A 168 -8.32 -1.65 -9.21
N SER A 169 -7.22 -1.89 -9.91
CA SER A 169 -7.08 -3.02 -10.85
C SER A 169 -6.61 -4.33 -10.18
N LYS A 170 -6.28 -4.29 -8.88
CA LYS A 170 -5.71 -5.43 -8.15
C LYS A 170 -6.71 -6.03 -7.16
N ALA A 171 -6.49 -7.29 -6.81
CA ALA A 171 -7.15 -7.93 -5.70
C ALA A 171 -6.26 -7.80 -4.46
N TYR A 172 -6.87 -7.48 -3.32
CA TYR A 172 -6.17 -7.35 -2.04
C TYR A 172 -6.58 -8.50 -1.15
N CYS A 173 -5.74 -9.52 -1.12
CA CYS A 173 -6.02 -10.77 -0.44
C CYS A 173 -5.29 -10.87 0.89
N ILE A 174 -5.90 -11.61 1.82
CA ILE A 174 -5.25 -11.99 3.07
C ILE A 174 -5.61 -13.45 3.38
N ASP A 175 -4.58 -14.28 3.43
CA ASP A 175 -4.68 -15.69 3.82
C ASP A 175 -4.43 -15.85 5.33
N LYS A 176 -5.03 -16.89 5.93
CA LYS A 176 -4.77 -17.27 7.33
C LYS A 176 -3.30 -17.59 7.60
N THR A 177 -2.52 -17.97 6.57
CA THR A 177 -1.08 -18.23 6.68
C THR A 177 -0.22 -16.97 6.60
N SER A 178 -0.80 -15.81 6.24
CA SER A 178 -0.04 -14.57 6.20
C SER A 178 0.46 -14.21 7.61
N PRO A 179 1.73 -13.79 7.76
CA PRO A 179 2.24 -13.31 9.04
C PRO A 179 1.45 -12.12 9.58
N TYR A 180 0.77 -11.35 8.72
CA TYR A 180 -0.02 -10.18 9.10
C TYR A 180 -1.47 -10.50 9.47
N TYR A 181 -1.95 -11.75 9.28
CA TYR A 181 -3.35 -12.13 9.46
C TYR A 181 -3.88 -11.77 10.86
N HIS A 182 -3.11 -12.04 11.90
CA HIS A 182 -3.52 -11.76 13.28
C HIS A 182 -3.62 -10.25 13.58
N ASP A 183 -2.68 -9.43 13.12
CA ASP A 183 -2.71 -7.97 13.31
C ASP A 183 -3.91 -7.34 12.59
N ILE A 184 -4.22 -7.82 11.39
CA ILE A 184 -5.40 -7.41 10.61
C ILE A 184 -6.69 -7.83 11.33
N THR A 185 -6.76 -9.09 11.79
CA THR A 185 -7.92 -9.61 12.54
C THR A 185 -8.19 -8.77 13.79
N ARG A 186 -7.16 -8.49 14.61
CA ARG A 186 -7.29 -7.66 15.81
C ARG A 186 -7.78 -6.26 15.47
N THR A 187 -7.29 -5.70 14.38
CA THR A 187 -7.71 -4.39 13.88
C THR A 187 -9.20 -4.41 13.55
N ILE A 188 -9.68 -5.38 12.77
CA ILE A 188 -11.10 -5.54 12.41
C ILE A 188 -11.97 -5.71 13.66
N VAL A 189 -11.60 -6.60 14.59
CA VAL A 189 -12.35 -6.83 15.85
C VAL A 189 -12.43 -5.56 16.70
N LYS A 190 -11.34 -4.79 16.78
CA LYS A 190 -11.31 -3.50 17.51
C LYS A 190 -12.26 -2.49 16.89
N PHE A 191 -12.41 -2.48 15.57
CA PHE A 191 -13.38 -1.64 14.87
C PHE A 191 -14.80 -2.12 15.06
N GLU A 192 -15.07 -3.42 14.92
CA GLU A 192 -16.41 -3.99 15.09
C GLU A 192 -17.04 -3.63 16.45
N LYS A 193 -16.24 -3.66 17.53
CA LYS A 193 -16.69 -3.24 18.86
C LYS A 193 -17.21 -1.80 18.93
N LYS A 194 -16.78 -0.94 18.01
CA LYS A 194 -17.21 0.47 17.93
C LYS A 194 -18.42 0.68 17.02
N LYS A 195 -18.93 -0.37 16.35
CA LYS A 195 -20.03 -0.31 15.37
C LYS A 195 -19.89 0.87 14.39
N PRO A 196 -18.81 0.92 13.61
CA PRO A 196 -18.50 2.10 12.82
C PRO A 196 -19.45 2.20 11.62
N GLY A 197 -19.81 3.41 11.19
CA GLY A 197 -20.38 3.64 9.87
C GLY A 197 -19.30 3.66 8.78
N ALA A 198 -19.69 3.72 7.50
CA ALA A 198 -18.74 3.69 6.37
C ALA A 198 -17.67 4.78 6.45
N THR A 199 -18.08 6.05 6.62
CA THR A 199 -17.16 7.20 6.71
C THR A 199 -16.14 7.06 7.86
N ASN A 200 -16.59 6.58 9.03
CA ASN A 200 -15.72 6.37 10.18
C ASN A 200 -14.73 5.22 9.94
N THR A 201 -15.20 4.14 9.30
CA THR A 201 -14.38 2.99 8.93
C THR A 201 -13.31 3.39 7.93
N TYR A 202 -13.67 4.09 6.84
CA TYR A 202 -12.72 4.65 5.87
C TYR A 202 -11.64 5.48 6.56
N SER A 203 -12.05 6.47 7.36
CA SER A 203 -11.15 7.41 8.01
C SER A 203 -10.20 6.73 8.99
N SER A 204 -10.68 5.68 9.66
CA SER A 204 -9.92 4.98 10.69
C SER A 204 -9.01 3.88 10.13
N LEU A 205 -9.36 3.26 9.00
CA LEU A 205 -8.58 2.18 8.40
C LEU A 205 -7.51 2.68 7.43
N ARG A 206 -7.74 3.80 6.75
CA ARG A 206 -6.80 4.34 5.74
C ARG A 206 -5.42 4.72 6.29
N ILE A 207 -5.24 4.75 7.61
CA ILE A 207 -3.97 5.08 8.26
C ILE A 207 -3.06 3.85 8.44
N PHE A 208 -3.60 2.64 8.31
CA PHE A 208 -2.83 1.41 8.46
C PHE A 208 -2.09 1.06 7.18
N GLN A 209 -0.86 0.57 7.35
CA GLN A 209 0.05 0.39 6.23
C GLN A 209 -0.30 -0.80 5.33
N HIS A 210 -0.82 -1.88 5.92
CA HIS A 210 -1.08 -3.11 5.19
C HIS A 210 -2.09 -2.87 4.04
N PRO A 211 -1.77 -3.24 2.78
CA PRO A 211 -2.62 -2.97 1.62
C PRO A 211 -4.06 -3.48 1.77
N PHE A 212 -4.25 -4.64 2.39
CA PHE A 212 -5.60 -5.16 2.70
C PHE A 212 -6.43 -4.19 3.55
N LEU A 213 -5.87 -3.62 4.63
CA LEU A 213 -6.61 -2.67 5.49
C LEU A 213 -6.88 -1.35 4.74
N HIS A 214 -5.97 -0.95 3.86
CA HIS A 214 -6.18 0.23 3.02
C HIS A 214 -7.26 0.00 1.97
N ALA A 215 -7.30 -1.18 1.35
CA ALA A 215 -8.39 -1.59 0.45
C ALA A 215 -9.72 -1.71 1.20
N LEU A 216 -9.71 -2.24 2.43
CA LEU A 216 -10.89 -2.33 3.30
C LEU A 216 -11.43 -0.92 3.63
N ALA A 217 -10.53 0.03 3.89
CA ALA A 217 -10.91 1.44 4.02
C ALA A 217 -11.59 1.92 2.74
N ALA A 218 -10.96 1.75 1.57
CA ALA A 218 -11.47 2.23 0.29
C ALA A 218 -12.80 1.59 -0.14
N ALA A 219 -13.04 0.35 0.28
CA ALA A 219 -14.28 -0.40 0.08
C ALA A 219 -15.39 -0.01 1.06
N SER A 220 -15.06 0.64 2.19
CA SER A 220 -16.03 1.07 3.21
C SER A 220 -16.83 2.27 2.73
N ARG A 221 -17.92 2.00 2.00
CA ARG A 221 -18.80 3.00 1.38
C ARG A 221 -20.24 2.80 1.82
N ASP A 222 -21.05 3.84 1.66
CA ASP A 222 -22.50 3.78 1.91
C ASP A 222 -23.27 3.29 0.67
N ASP A 223 -22.69 3.43 -0.53
CA ASP A 223 -23.29 3.01 -1.79
C ASP A 223 -22.45 1.93 -2.49
N TYR A 224 -23.11 0.81 -2.78
CA TYR A 224 -22.51 -0.27 -3.57
C TYR A 224 -23.23 -0.39 -4.91
N ARG A 225 -22.46 -0.83 -5.91
CA ARG A 225 -23.00 -1.09 -7.24
C ARG A 225 -24.01 -2.23 -7.18
N HIS A 226 -25.07 -2.16 -7.98
CA HIS A 226 -25.97 -3.30 -8.13
C HIS A 226 -25.28 -4.39 -8.97
N CYS A 227 -25.32 -5.64 -8.50
CA CYS A 227 -24.88 -6.77 -9.30
C CYS A 227 -25.77 -6.87 -10.55
N SER A 228 -25.20 -6.50 -11.70
CA SER A 228 -25.91 -6.46 -12.99
C SER A 228 -25.48 -7.58 -13.93
N ARG A 229 -24.57 -8.46 -13.50
CA ARG A 229 -24.07 -9.62 -14.25
C ARG A 229 -24.51 -10.93 -13.61
N ASN A 230 -24.69 -11.96 -14.42
CA ASN A 230 -24.99 -13.33 -13.97
C ASN A 230 -23.90 -13.95 -13.08
N ASP A 231 -22.72 -13.32 -13.00
CA ASP A 231 -21.54 -13.90 -12.35
C ASP A 231 -21.31 -13.43 -10.90
N CYS A 232 -21.89 -12.32 -10.45
CA CYS A 232 -21.73 -11.91 -9.05
C CYS A 232 -22.66 -12.70 -8.11
N ALA A 233 -22.11 -13.06 -6.96
CA ALA A 233 -22.82 -13.77 -5.91
C ALA A 233 -23.41 -12.78 -4.90
N ARG A 234 -24.47 -13.20 -4.20
CA ARG A 234 -24.96 -12.48 -3.00
C ARG A 234 -24.34 -13.02 -1.71
N GLU A 235 -23.68 -14.16 -1.81
CA GLU A 235 -23.06 -14.88 -0.70
C GLU A 235 -21.55 -15.04 -0.99
N LEU A 236 -20.76 -15.29 0.05
CA LEU A 236 -19.34 -15.59 -0.11
C LEU A 236 -19.16 -16.96 -0.78
N LEU A 237 -18.69 -16.94 -2.03
CA LEU A 237 -18.38 -18.14 -2.80
C LEU A 237 -16.94 -18.06 -3.31
N TYR A 238 -16.23 -19.19 -3.26
CA TYR A 238 -14.87 -19.29 -3.79
C TYR A 238 -14.85 -19.01 -5.30
N GLY A 239 -13.88 -18.22 -5.75
CA GLY A 239 -13.73 -17.83 -7.16
C GLY A 239 -14.81 -16.91 -7.72
N ARG A 240 -15.72 -16.40 -6.88
CA ARG A 240 -16.76 -15.46 -7.31
C ARG A 240 -16.76 -14.22 -6.44
N SER A 241 -17.06 -13.10 -7.08
CA SER A 241 -17.21 -11.81 -6.42
C SER A 241 -18.60 -11.67 -5.82
N MET A 242 -18.64 -11.47 -4.51
CA MET A 242 -19.82 -11.10 -3.74
C MET A 242 -19.98 -9.59 -3.76
N VAL A 243 -21.19 -9.11 -4.08
CA VAL A 243 -21.49 -7.68 -4.11
C VAL A 243 -22.43 -7.33 -2.95
N PRO A 244 -21.97 -6.57 -1.94
CA PRO A 244 -22.82 -6.16 -0.83
C PRO A 244 -23.88 -5.16 -1.29
N ASP A 245 -25.01 -5.13 -0.59
CA ASP A 245 -26.11 -4.18 -0.85
C ASP A 245 -26.06 -2.93 0.04
N SER A 246 -25.25 -2.97 1.10
CA SER A 246 -25.14 -1.95 2.13
C SER A 246 -23.80 -2.06 2.86
N PHE A 247 -23.40 -1.00 3.57
CA PHE A 247 -22.21 -1.03 4.41
C PHE A 247 -22.30 -2.11 5.49
N SER A 248 -23.46 -2.27 6.11
CA SER A 248 -23.67 -3.29 7.16
C SER A 248 -23.48 -4.70 6.62
N HIS A 249 -23.98 -5.00 5.41
CA HIS A 249 -23.77 -6.29 4.77
C HIS A 249 -22.30 -6.52 4.41
N PHE A 250 -21.64 -5.51 3.81
CA PHE A 250 -20.20 -5.54 3.54
C PHE A 250 -19.39 -5.87 4.80
N TRP A 251 -19.62 -5.11 5.87
CA TRP A 251 -18.85 -5.23 7.10
C TRP A 251 -19.13 -6.55 7.82
N ALA A 252 -20.40 -6.99 7.90
CA ALA A 252 -20.76 -8.29 8.45
C ALA A 252 -20.08 -9.44 7.70
N THR A 253 -19.99 -9.34 6.37
CA THR A 253 -19.32 -10.31 5.51
C THR A 253 -17.83 -10.40 5.82
N VAL A 254 -17.15 -9.26 5.93
CA VAL A 254 -15.73 -9.19 6.32
C VAL A 254 -15.52 -9.81 7.70
N VAL A 255 -16.32 -9.41 8.69
CA VAL A 255 -16.23 -9.95 10.06
C VAL A 255 -16.45 -11.46 10.08
N GLN A 256 -17.44 -11.96 9.35
CA GLN A 256 -17.73 -13.39 9.24
C GLN A 256 -16.59 -14.16 8.58
N ALA A 257 -16.01 -13.65 7.49
CA ALA A 257 -14.87 -14.29 6.84
C ALA A 257 -13.69 -14.46 7.80
N PHE A 258 -13.34 -13.40 8.53
CA PHE A 258 -12.25 -13.44 9.51
C PHE A 258 -12.56 -14.35 10.72
N ALA A 259 -13.79 -14.36 11.20
CA ALA A 259 -14.23 -15.25 12.29
C ALA A 259 -14.10 -16.72 11.92
N ASN A 260 -14.31 -17.05 10.64
CA ASN A 260 -14.21 -18.41 10.10
C ASN A 260 -12.83 -18.72 9.47
N GLN A 261 -11.86 -17.80 9.58
CA GLN A 261 -10.51 -17.94 9.00
C GLN A 261 -10.51 -18.23 7.49
N ILE A 262 -11.42 -17.59 6.75
CA ILE A 262 -11.56 -17.73 5.30
C ILE A 262 -10.58 -16.77 4.61
N ALA A 263 -9.84 -17.27 3.62
CA ALA A 263 -8.97 -16.45 2.78
C ALA A 263 -9.82 -15.46 1.96
N LEU A 264 -9.69 -14.18 2.28
CA LEU A 264 -10.58 -13.12 1.79
C LEU A 264 -9.80 -12.14 0.91
N CYS A 265 -10.38 -11.80 -0.23
CA CYS A 265 -9.90 -10.75 -1.11
C CYS A 265 -10.91 -9.62 -1.23
N LEU A 266 -10.41 -8.39 -1.28
CA LEU A 266 -11.16 -7.20 -1.67
C LEU A 266 -10.83 -6.87 -3.12
N VAL A 267 -11.86 -6.66 -3.94
CA VAL A 267 -11.73 -6.33 -5.36
C VAL A 267 -12.51 -5.08 -5.70
N PHE A 268 -12.16 -4.49 -6.84
CA PHE A 268 -12.84 -3.32 -7.37
C PHE A 268 -13.17 -3.55 -8.85
N SER A 269 -13.93 -2.63 -9.43
CA SER A 269 -14.57 -2.78 -10.75
C SER A 269 -13.60 -3.02 -11.92
N ASN A 270 -12.30 -2.81 -11.73
CA ASN A 270 -11.26 -3.03 -12.74
C ASN A 270 -10.40 -4.28 -12.46
N THR A 271 -10.68 -5.08 -11.43
CA THR A 271 -9.94 -6.31 -11.15
C THR A 271 -10.28 -7.38 -12.20
N THR A 272 -9.26 -7.96 -12.84
CA THR A 272 -9.44 -8.85 -14.00
C THR A 272 -9.13 -10.32 -13.73
N ARG A 273 -8.53 -10.64 -12.57
CA ARG A 273 -8.12 -12.00 -12.23
C ARG A 273 -8.61 -12.37 -10.83
N MET A 274 -9.34 -13.47 -10.75
CA MET A 274 -9.78 -14.14 -9.53
C MET A 274 -9.40 -15.60 -9.66
N ASP A 275 -8.78 -16.17 -8.64
CA ASP A 275 -8.50 -17.59 -8.49
C ASP A 275 -9.63 -18.29 -7.73
N THR A 276 -9.57 -19.61 -7.61
CA THR A 276 -10.60 -20.42 -6.94
C THR A 276 -10.32 -20.64 -5.45
N ASP A 277 -9.21 -20.14 -4.92
CA ASP A 277 -8.76 -20.43 -3.56
C ASP A 277 -9.19 -19.35 -2.57
N HIS A 278 -9.69 -18.22 -3.07
CA HIS A 278 -10.18 -17.11 -2.26
C HIS A 278 -11.67 -16.84 -2.46
N VAL A 279 -12.27 -16.22 -1.43
CA VAL A 279 -13.56 -15.54 -1.57
C VAL A 279 -13.34 -14.05 -1.83
N TYR A 280 -14.19 -13.43 -2.65
CA TYR A 280 -14.00 -12.05 -3.08
C TYR A 280 -15.19 -11.19 -2.67
N VAL A 281 -14.93 -10.00 -2.14
CA VAL A 281 -15.96 -8.98 -1.86
C VAL A 281 -15.68 -7.74 -2.69
N ASP A 282 -16.66 -7.30 -3.47
CA ASP A 282 -16.58 -6.11 -4.32
C ASP A 282 -16.81 -4.84 -3.49
N GLY A 283 -15.78 -3.99 -3.44
CA GLY A 283 -15.82 -2.68 -2.78
C GLY A 283 -16.21 -1.51 -3.70
N SER A 284 -16.69 -1.78 -4.92
CA SER A 284 -16.95 -0.75 -5.92
C SER A 284 -18.24 0.04 -5.67
N GLY A 285 -18.13 1.37 -5.78
CA GLY A 285 -19.29 2.27 -5.73
C GLY A 285 -20.04 2.38 -7.07
N ARG A 286 -21.25 2.94 -7.05
CA ARG A 286 -22.08 3.10 -8.27
C ARG A 286 -21.47 4.03 -9.32
N SER A 287 -20.64 4.99 -8.89
CA SER A 287 -20.10 6.05 -9.74
C SER A 287 -18.91 5.63 -10.63
N GLU A 288 -18.22 4.52 -10.29
CA GLU A 288 -16.97 4.16 -10.97
C GLU A 288 -17.14 3.75 -12.45
N THR A 289 -18.34 3.30 -12.84
CA THR A 289 -18.64 2.95 -14.24
C THR A 289 -18.75 4.14 -15.19
N ILE A 290 -18.86 5.38 -14.70
CA ILE A 290 -19.09 6.58 -15.55
C ILE A 290 -17.80 7.41 -15.74
N SER A 291 -16.80 7.28 -14.86
CA SER A 291 -15.60 8.13 -14.89
C SER A 291 -14.57 7.81 -15.99
N LYS A 292 -14.72 6.74 -16.77
CA LYS A 292 -13.89 6.52 -17.97
C LYS A 292 -14.18 7.52 -19.11
N ARG A 293 -15.24 8.33 -19.04
CA ARG A 293 -15.52 9.40 -20.04
C ARG A 293 -15.12 10.82 -19.62
N ARG A 294 -14.71 11.08 -18.38
CA ARG A 294 -14.44 12.48 -17.90
C ARG A 294 -13.00 12.81 -17.52
N PHE A 295 -12.08 11.85 -17.51
CA PHE A 295 -10.67 12.16 -17.23
C PHE A 295 -9.89 12.69 -18.45
N GLN A 296 -10.54 12.94 -19.59
CA GLN A 296 -9.94 13.59 -20.77
C GLN A 296 -10.41 15.04 -21.03
N SER A 297 -11.23 15.65 -20.16
CA SER A 297 -11.79 17.00 -20.43
C SER A 297 -11.64 17.97 -19.25
N GLY A 298 -10.46 17.99 -18.60
CA GLY A 298 -10.24 18.80 -17.41
C GLY A 298 -8.84 19.41 -17.29
N MET A 299 -8.20 19.75 -18.42
CA MET A 299 -7.02 20.64 -18.43
C MET A 299 -7.13 21.60 -19.61
N SER A 300 -7.98 22.60 -19.46
CA SER A 300 -7.95 23.79 -20.29
C SER A 300 -8.41 24.98 -19.46
N GLY A 301 -7.45 25.85 -19.17
CA GLY A 301 -7.70 27.26 -18.83
C GLY A 301 -7.81 27.55 -17.35
N TRP A 302 -6.69 27.90 -16.73
CA TRP A 302 -6.58 29.14 -15.96
C TRP A 302 -5.21 29.75 -16.27
N LEU A 303 -5.27 30.95 -16.86
CA LEU A 303 -4.19 31.92 -17.02
C LEU A 303 -3.62 32.31 -15.66
#